data_AF-A0A2D9CGZ5-F1
#
_entry.id   AF-A0A2D9CGZ5-F1
#
_cell.length_a   1.000
_cell.length_b   1.000
_cell.length_c   1.000
_cell.angle_alpha   90.00
_cell.angle_beta   90.00
_cell.angle_gamma   90.00
#
_symmetry.space_group_name_H-M   'P 1'
#
loop_
_entity.id
_entity.type
_entity.pdbx_description
1 polymer ?
#
loop_
_entity_poly.entity_id
_entity_poly.type
_entity_poly.pdbx_seq_one_letter_code
_entity_poly.pdbx_strand_id
1 'polypeptide(L)'
;MDDSSAGDKEYDPMKEIKAAQLQEELVADAFENSYQLLIEAISFDEMIEEKYKNDLDAVLAFDPELGPALIELENMIDFYIKEEEYERCANIRNIMHKRYP
;
A
#
# COMPACT_ATOMS: atom_id res chain seq x y z
N MET A 1 0.65 -44.78 -26.26
CA MET A 1 -0.10 -43.62 -26.75
C MET A 1 -0.13 -42.65 -25.59
N ASP A 2 0.46 -41.50 -25.81
CA ASP A 2 0.66 -40.42 -24.84
C ASP A 2 -0.68 -39.69 -24.70
N ASP A 3 -1.26 -39.65 -23.50
CA ASP A 3 -2.45 -38.83 -23.22
C ASP A 3 -2.10 -37.88 -22.08
N SER A 4 -1.49 -36.77 -22.48
CA SER A 4 -1.21 -35.63 -21.62
C SER A 4 -2.50 -34.83 -21.42
N SER A 5 -3.28 -35.19 -20.40
CA SER A 5 -4.36 -34.33 -19.89
C SER A 5 -3.73 -33.20 -19.07
N ALA A 6 -3.36 -32.12 -19.75
CA ALA A 6 -3.05 -30.84 -19.12
C ALA A 6 -4.36 -30.28 -18.55
N GLY A 7 -4.44 -30.16 -17.23
CA GLY A 7 -5.63 -29.73 -16.52
C GLY A 7 -6.08 -28.32 -16.90
N ASP A 8 -7.30 -28.22 -17.42
CA ASP A 8 -8.02 -26.95 -17.55
C ASP A 8 -8.22 -26.37 -16.15
N LYS A 9 -7.53 -25.26 -15.85
CA LYS A 9 -7.86 -24.44 -14.67
C LYS A 9 -9.23 -23.82 -14.94
N GLU A 10 -10.26 -24.36 -14.30
CA GLU A 10 -11.62 -23.82 -14.33
C GLU A 10 -11.60 -22.34 -13.92
N TYR A 11 -12.00 -21.47 -14.84
CA TYR A 11 -12.11 -20.02 -14.60
C TYR A 11 -13.24 -19.76 -13.62
N ASP A 12 -12.91 -19.23 -12.44
CA ASP A 12 -13.87 -18.84 -11.40
C ASP A 12 -13.91 -17.31 -11.27
N PRO A 13 -14.93 -16.65 -11.86
CA PRO A 13 -15.08 -15.20 -11.78
C PRO A 13 -15.13 -14.67 -10.34
N MET A 14 -15.68 -15.46 -9.40
CA MET A 14 -15.80 -15.05 -8.01
C MET A 14 -14.43 -14.99 -7.32
N LYS A 15 -13.51 -15.88 -7.72
CA LYS A 15 -12.13 -15.87 -7.23
C LYS A 15 -11.37 -14.64 -7.73
N GLU A 16 -11.59 -14.23 -8.96
CA GLU A 16 -10.95 -13.02 -9.52
C GLU A 16 -11.46 -11.74 -8.85
N ILE A 17 -12.77 -11.63 -8.63
CA ILE A 17 -13.36 -10.49 -7.90
C ILE A 17 -12.76 -10.38 -6.49
N LYS A 18 -12.65 -11.49 -5.77
CA LYS A 18 -12.04 -11.51 -4.42
C LYS A 18 -10.56 -11.11 -4.44
N ALA A 19 -9.81 -11.57 -5.45
CA ALA A 19 -8.40 -11.21 -5.58
C ALA A 19 -8.21 -9.72 -5.84
N ALA A 20 -9.05 -9.12 -6.69
CA ALA A 20 -9.03 -7.69 -6.96
C ALA A 20 -9.35 -6.87 -5.69
N GLN A 21 -10.37 -7.27 -4.93
CA GLN A 21 -10.72 -6.60 -3.66
C GLN A 21 -9.60 -6.68 -2.63
N LEU A 22 -8.99 -7.85 -2.47
CA LEU A 22 -7.85 -8.02 -1.56
C LEU A 22 -6.65 -7.17 -1.99
N GLN A 23 -6.42 -7.04 -3.29
CA GLN A 23 -5.36 -6.19 -3.81
C GLN A 23 -5.62 -4.71 -3.51
N GLU A 24 -6.86 -4.23 -3.65
CA GLU A 24 -7.25 -2.87 -3.29
C GLU A 24 -7.04 -2.60 -1.79
N GLU A 25 -7.44 -3.54 -0.93
CA GLU A 25 -7.25 -3.45 0.52
C GLU A 25 -5.76 -3.38 0.89
N LEU A 26 -4.93 -4.24 0.29
CA LEU A 26 -3.47 -4.22 0.51
C LEU A 26 -2.83 -2.89 0.11
N VAL A 27 -3.28 -2.28 -0.99
CA VAL A 27 -2.78 -0.97 -1.43
C VAL A 27 -3.21 0.13 -0.47
N ALA A 28 -4.47 0.10 -0.01
CA ALA A 28 -4.98 1.05 0.96
C ALA A 28 -4.19 0.97 2.28
N ASP A 29 -3.96 -0.25 2.78
CA ASP A 29 -3.15 -0.49 3.99
C ASP A 29 -1.71 -0.01 3.80
N ALA A 30 -1.10 -0.29 2.65
CA ALA A 30 0.25 0.16 2.35
C ALA A 30 0.37 1.68 2.41
N PHE A 31 -0.60 2.40 1.83
CA PHE A 31 -0.61 3.86 1.84
C PHE A 31 -0.93 4.43 3.23
N GLU A 32 -1.88 3.85 3.96
CA GLU A 32 -2.19 4.25 5.33
C GLU A 32 -0.97 4.12 6.25
N ASN A 33 -0.37 2.94 6.29
CA ASN A 33 0.83 2.69 7.10
C ASN A 33 1.95 3.69 6.70
N SER A 34 2.21 3.82 5.41
CA SER A 34 3.24 4.74 4.89
C SER A 34 2.97 6.20 5.28
N TYR A 35 1.71 6.63 5.23
CA TYR A 35 1.32 7.98 5.62
C TYR A 35 1.59 8.25 7.11
N GLN A 36 1.26 7.29 7.99
CA GLN A 36 1.51 7.43 9.43
C GLN A 36 3.00 7.58 9.75
N LEU A 37 3.87 6.87 9.01
CA LEU A 37 5.33 7.06 9.12
C LEU A 37 5.77 8.44 8.62
N LEU A 38 5.22 8.91 7.49
CA LEU A 38 5.59 10.19 6.89
C LEU A 38 5.25 11.40 7.76
N ILE A 39 4.15 11.34 8.50
CA ILE A 39 3.76 12.40 9.43
C ILE A 39 4.31 12.20 10.84
N GLU A 40 5.18 11.20 11.04
CA GLU A 40 5.78 10.83 12.32
C GLU A 40 4.72 10.55 13.41
N ALA A 41 3.54 10.06 13.03
CA ALA A 41 2.50 9.66 13.97
C ALA A 41 2.84 8.36 14.70
N ILE A 42 3.62 7.50 14.05
CA ILE A 42 4.19 6.26 14.58
C ILE A 42 5.60 6.08 13.99
N SER A 43 6.51 5.47 14.75
CA SER A 43 7.81 5.05 14.19
C SER A 43 7.70 3.70 13.47
N PHE A 44 8.68 3.39 12.63
CA PHE A 44 8.72 2.09 11.93
C PHE A 44 8.80 0.91 12.91
N ASP A 45 9.63 1.01 13.95
CA ASP A 45 9.77 -0.04 14.96
C ASP A 45 8.45 -0.28 15.71
N GLU A 46 7.77 0.80 16.12
CA GLU A 46 6.45 0.70 16.79
C GLU A 46 5.40 0.04 15.87
N MET A 47 5.37 0.42 14.59
CA MET A 47 4.45 -0.18 13.62
C MET A 47 4.68 -1.68 13.46
N ILE A 48 5.94 -2.11 13.31
CA ILE A 48 6.28 -3.52 13.18
C ILE A 48 5.85 -4.29 14.44
N GLU A 49 6.10 -3.74 15.62
CA GLU A 49 5.64 -4.35 16.87
C GLU A 49 4.13 -4.48 16.95
N GLU A 50 3.37 -3.44 16.57
CA GLU A 50 1.91 -3.46 16.59
C GLU A 50 1.33 -4.47 15.60
N LYS A 51 1.85 -4.50 14.36
CA LYS A 51 1.40 -5.45 13.34
C LYS A 51 1.74 -6.89 13.75
N TYR A 52 2.94 -7.13 14.27
CA TYR A 52 3.35 -8.44 14.79
C TYR A 52 2.46 -8.92 15.94
N LYS A 53 2.13 -8.05 16.90
CA LYS A 53 1.22 -8.40 18.02
C LYS A 53 -0.17 -8.83 17.55
N ASN A 54 -0.60 -8.36 16.38
CA ASN A 54 -1.91 -8.64 15.79
C ASN A 54 -1.86 -9.72 14.70
N ASP A 55 -0.72 -10.39 14.49
CA ASP A 55 -0.51 -11.37 13.41
C ASP A 55 -0.81 -10.79 12.00
N LEU A 56 -0.43 -9.52 11.81
CA LEU A 56 -0.60 -8.78 10.56
C LEU A 56 0.77 -8.49 9.94
N ASP A 57 0.81 -8.45 8.60
CA ASP A 57 1.97 -7.98 7.85
C ASP A 57 1.97 -6.45 7.78
N ALA A 58 3.15 -5.85 8.00
CA ALA A 58 3.37 -4.44 7.74
C ALA A 58 3.72 -4.24 6.26
N VAL A 59 2.74 -3.79 5.48
CA VAL A 59 2.95 -3.43 4.07
C VAL A 59 3.18 -1.93 3.98
N LEU A 60 4.19 -1.52 3.21
CA LEU A 60 4.57 -0.12 2.98
C LEU A 60 4.68 0.17 1.48
N ALA A 61 4.47 1.43 1.12
CA ALA A 61 4.53 1.94 -0.24
C ALA A 61 5.94 2.41 -0.65
N PHE A 62 6.85 2.49 0.31
CA PHE A 62 8.25 2.86 0.12
C PHE A 62 9.13 2.16 1.17
N ASP A 63 10.44 2.13 0.92
CA ASP A 63 11.42 1.61 1.87
C ASP A 63 11.61 2.62 3.04
N PRO A 64 11.25 2.26 4.29
CA PRO A 64 11.29 3.17 5.42
C PRO A 64 12.70 3.66 5.80
N GLU A 65 13.76 2.92 5.43
CA GLU A 65 15.14 3.33 5.70
C GLU A 65 15.62 4.38 4.69
N LEU A 66 15.20 4.25 3.42
CA LEU A 66 15.55 5.19 2.36
C LEU A 66 14.60 6.39 2.32
N GLY A 67 13.36 6.20 2.77
CA GLY A 67 12.25 7.12 2.62
C GLY A 67 11.68 7.14 1.19
N PRO A 68 10.60 7.92 0.96
CA PRO A 68 9.84 7.86 -0.28
C PRO A 68 10.55 8.56 -1.44
N ALA A 69 10.46 7.94 -2.62
CA ALA A 69 10.71 8.57 -3.91
C ALA A 69 9.59 9.56 -4.28
N LEU A 70 9.88 10.50 -5.18
CA LEU A 70 8.89 11.47 -5.66
C LEU A 70 7.63 10.78 -6.22
N ILE A 71 7.82 9.76 -7.05
CA ILE A 71 6.72 9.01 -7.67
C ILE A 71 5.84 8.28 -6.64
N GLU A 72 6.42 7.82 -5.53
CA GLU A 72 5.67 7.16 -4.46
C GLU A 72 4.77 8.18 -3.73
N LEU A 73 5.27 9.40 -3.49
CA LEU A 73 4.47 10.49 -2.94
C LEU A 73 3.35 10.92 -3.88
N GLU A 74 3.62 11.02 -5.19
CA GLU A 74 2.63 11.34 -6.21
C GLU A 74 1.52 10.27 -6.27
N ASN A 75 1.91 8.99 -6.24
CA ASN A 75 0.95 7.88 -6.22
C ASN A 75 0.06 7.90 -4.96
N MET A 76 0.64 8.21 -3.79
CA MET A 76 -0.14 8.37 -2.56
C MET A 76 -1.13 9.54 -2.65
N ILE A 77 -0.72 10.68 -3.23
CA ILE A 77 -1.63 11.82 -3.46
C ILE A 77 -2.77 11.41 -4.39
N ASP A 78 -2.47 10.74 -5.50
CA ASP A 78 -3.49 10.27 -6.45
C ASP A 78 -4.49 9.32 -5.81
N PHE A 79 -4.04 8.46 -4.89
CA PHE A 79 -4.92 7.61 -4.10
C PHE A 79 -5.83 8.43 -3.18
N TYR A 80 -5.28 9.32 -2.36
CA TYR A 80 -6.09 10.12 -1.43
C TYR A 80 -6.99 11.15 -2.11
N ILE A 81 -6.68 11.58 -3.33
CA ILE A 81 -7.63 12.37 -4.15
C ILE A 81 -8.87 11.54 -4.47
N LYS A 82 -8.72 10.25 -4.84
CA LYS A 82 -9.86 9.37 -5.16
C LYS A 82 -10.72 9.09 -3.93
N GLU A 83 -10.09 8.97 -2.77
CA GLU A 83 -10.75 8.80 -1.48
C GLU A 83 -11.27 10.12 -0.87
N GLU A 84 -11.09 11.26 -1.58
CA GLU A 84 -11.50 12.60 -1.14
C GLU A 84 -10.85 13.07 0.18
N GLU A 85 -9.69 12.52 0.54
CA GLU A 85 -8.93 12.78 1.77
C GLU A 85 -7.92 13.95 1.57
N TYR A 86 -8.43 15.13 1.25
CA TYR A 86 -7.60 16.26 0.79
C TYR A 86 -6.60 16.80 1.84
N GLU A 87 -6.88 16.62 3.14
CA GLU A 87 -5.93 17.00 4.19
C GLU A 87 -4.64 16.18 4.10
N ARG A 88 -4.77 14.88 3.85
CA ARG A 88 -3.62 13.99 3.65
C ARG A 88 -2.83 14.40 2.42
N CYS A 89 -3.50 14.73 1.32
CA CYS A 89 -2.87 15.26 0.11
C CYS A 89 -2.03 16.52 0.40
N ALA A 90 -2.56 17.46 1.20
CA ALA A 90 -1.84 18.67 1.57
C ALA A 90 -0.60 18.37 2.40
N ASN A 91 -0.70 17.44 3.35
CA ASN A 91 0.42 17.00 4.19
C ASN A 91 1.52 16.35 3.34
N ILE A 92 1.16 15.41 2.46
CA ILE A 92 2.11 14.74 1.57
C ILE A 92 2.77 15.74 0.62
N ARG A 93 2.01 16.68 0.05
CA ARG A 93 2.56 17.74 -0.81
C ARG A 93 3.59 18.60 -0.07
N ASN A 94 3.32 18.95 1.20
CA ASN A 94 4.26 19.72 2.00
C ASN A 94 5.56 18.94 2.27
N ILE A 95 5.47 17.63 2.51
CA ILE A 95 6.64 16.75 2.68
C ILE A 95 7.42 16.65 1.35
N MET A 96 6.70 16.46 0.25
CA MET A 96 7.25 16.39 -1.10
C MET A 96 8.08 17.64 -1.44
N HIS A 97 7.54 18.85 -1.23
CA HIS A 97 8.27 20.09 -1.50
C HIS A 97 9.46 20.34 -0.58
N LYS A 98 9.44 19.81 0.65
CA LYS A 98 10.60 19.88 1.55
C LYS A 98 11.73 18.96 1.09
N ARG A 99 11.39 17.77 0.60
CA ARG A 99 12.35 16.73 0.20
C ARG A 99 12.87 16.92 -1.23
N TYR A 100 12.03 17.44 -2.11
CA TYR A 100 12.30 17.66 -3.53
C TYR A 100 11.97 19.12 -3.90
N PRO A 101 12.82 20.09 -3.53
CA PRO A 101 12.60 21.51 -3.79
C PRO A 101 12.81 21.93 -5.25
#